data_AF-X8DHC1-F1
#
_entry.id   AF-X8DHC1-F1
#
_cell.length_a   1.000
_cell.length_b   1.000
_cell.length_c   1.000
_cell.angle_alpha   90.00
_cell.angle_beta   90.00
_cell.angle_gamma   90.00
#
_symmetry.space_group_name_H-M   'P 1'
#
loop_
_entity.id
_entity.type
_entity.pdbx_description
1 polymer ?
#
loop_
_entity_poly.entity_id
_entity_poly.type
_entity_poly.pdbx_seq_one_letter_code
_entity_poly.pdbx_strand_id
1 'polypeptide(L)'
;MGPTLSKFFTALRDRQIVGTRGSDGKIHVPAAEYDPVTYAPLTDVVPVSSVGTVQSWSWQPEPLEGQPLAKPFAWALIKLDGADTSLLHAVDVGAAGSAGITTGARVHAVWADETVGAITDIAYFALGEKTAAARPPPRIRSQSPCRSRRSAWRFSTSPPLRKALTYEHFPRESCSAAAPAPAGACTSRHAGGPADRRTHLGSGAGGG
;
A
#
# COMPACT_ATOMS: atom_id res chain seq x y z
N MET A 1 8.10 0.61 4.08
CA MET A 1 6.64 0.71 4.29
C MET A 1 6.25 -0.32 5.34
N GLY A 2 5.47 0.05 6.35
CA GLY A 2 4.96 -0.89 7.34
C GLY A 2 3.93 -1.85 6.71
N PRO A 3 3.59 -2.96 7.40
CA PRO A 3 2.77 -4.04 6.84
C PRO A 3 1.35 -3.57 6.44
N THR A 4 0.84 -2.52 7.08
CA THR A 4 -0.50 -1.98 6.82
C THR A 4 -0.53 -1.10 5.58
N LEU A 5 0.42 -0.16 5.43
CA LEU A 5 0.55 0.63 4.20
C LEU A 5 0.88 -0.25 2.99
N SER A 6 1.68 -1.31 3.17
CA SER A 6 1.92 -2.29 2.10
C SER A 6 0.63 -2.94 1.58
N LYS A 7 -0.31 -3.27 2.47
CA LYS A 7 -1.62 -3.81 2.06
C LYS A 7 -2.47 -2.78 1.33
N PHE A 8 -2.46 -1.53 1.78
CA PHE A 8 -3.16 -0.43 1.11
C PHE A 8 -2.66 -0.24 -0.33
N PHE A 9 -1.35 -0.08 -0.52
CA PHE A 9 -0.77 0.07 -1.85
C PHE A 9 -0.94 -1.19 -2.71
N THR A 10 -0.92 -2.38 -2.14
CA THR A 10 -1.25 -3.61 -2.87
C THR A 10 -2.71 -3.60 -3.34
N ALA A 11 -3.65 -3.17 -2.51
CA ALA A 11 -5.05 -3.05 -2.90
C ALA A 11 -5.25 -2.01 -4.01
N LEU A 12 -4.56 -0.86 -3.94
CA LEU A 12 -4.60 0.14 -5.02
C LEU A 12 -4.09 -0.43 -6.35
N ARG A 13 -3.02 -1.25 -6.30
CA ARG A 13 -2.54 -1.97 -7.48
C ARG A 13 -3.64 -2.85 -8.08
N ASP A 14 -4.44 -3.49 -7.23
CA ASP A 14 -5.56 -4.36 -7.63
C ASP A 14 -6.85 -3.57 -7.97
N ARG A 15 -6.78 -2.23 -8.04
CA ARG A 15 -7.92 -1.33 -8.27
C ARG A 15 -8.99 -1.44 -7.19
N GLN A 16 -8.56 -1.56 -5.94
CA GLN A 16 -9.40 -1.62 -4.75
C GLN A 16 -8.96 -0.60 -3.71
N ILE A 17 -9.91 -0.04 -2.96
CA ILE A 17 -9.62 0.85 -1.84
C ILE A 17 -9.91 0.10 -0.54
N VAL A 18 -8.96 0.14 0.38
CA VAL A 18 -9.11 -0.39 1.74
C VAL A 18 -8.77 0.70 2.74
N GLY A 19 -9.40 0.64 3.90
CA GLY A 19 -9.06 1.44 5.07
C GLY A 19 -8.62 0.56 6.24
N THR A 20 -8.29 1.18 7.36
CA THR A 20 -8.01 0.49 8.63
C THR A 20 -9.01 0.89 9.69
N ARG A 21 -9.49 -0.09 10.47
CA ARG A 21 -10.42 0.17 11.56
C ARG A 21 -9.67 0.50 12.85
N GLY A 22 -9.94 1.69 13.42
CA GLY A 22 -9.47 2.10 14.73
C GLY A 22 -10.21 1.42 15.88
N SER A 23 -9.64 1.50 17.09
CA SER A 23 -10.29 1.02 18.32
C SER A 23 -11.57 1.77 18.67
N ASP A 24 -11.74 2.99 18.16
CA ASP A 24 -12.97 3.79 18.24
C ASP A 24 -14.04 3.37 17.21
N GLY A 25 -13.75 2.33 16.42
CA GLY A 25 -14.64 1.77 15.41
C GLY A 25 -14.62 2.49 14.05
N LYS A 26 -13.91 3.62 13.93
CA LYS A 26 -13.83 4.39 12.68
C LYS A 26 -12.95 3.71 11.64
N ILE A 27 -13.28 3.88 10.36
CA ILE A 27 -12.49 3.38 9.23
C ILE A 27 -11.70 4.53 8.60
N HIS A 28 -10.38 4.45 8.66
CA HIS A 28 -9.46 5.45 8.14
C HIS A 28 -9.03 5.16 6.70
N VAL A 29 -9.21 6.14 5.82
CA VAL A 29 -8.66 6.19 4.45
C VAL A 29 -7.93 7.54 4.25
N PRO A 30 -6.65 7.54 3.82
CA PRO A 30 -5.78 6.38 3.60
C PRO A 30 -5.62 5.49 4.83
N ALA A 31 -5.26 4.22 4.62
CA ALA A 31 -5.06 3.28 5.72
C ALA A 31 -4.00 3.80 6.70
N ALA A 32 -4.40 4.02 7.96
CA ALA A 32 -3.51 4.45 9.03
C ALA A 32 -2.74 3.25 9.61
N GLU A 33 -1.43 3.40 9.86
CA GLU A 33 -0.60 2.35 10.49
C GLU A 33 -0.83 2.23 12.00
N TYR A 34 -1.15 3.34 12.65
CA TYR A 34 -1.35 3.42 14.09
C TYR A 34 -2.68 4.09 14.41
N ASP A 35 -3.28 3.65 15.50
CA ASP A 35 -4.52 4.18 16.03
C ASP A 35 -4.31 5.62 16.54
N PRO A 36 -5.10 6.61 16.11
CA PRO A 36 -4.93 8.00 16.56
C PRO A 36 -5.31 8.22 18.03
N VAL A 37 -6.06 7.30 18.64
CA VAL A 37 -6.50 7.35 20.04
C VAL A 37 -5.54 6.59 20.93
N THR A 38 -5.19 5.36 20.55
CA THR A 38 -4.41 4.45 21.42
C THR A 38 -2.93 4.34 21.05
N TYR A 39 -2.53 4.84 19.89
CA TYR A 39 -1.19 4.70 19.30
C TYR A 39 -0.75 3.25 19.05
N ALA A 40 -1.67 2.27 19.18
CA ALA A 40 -1.40 0.87 18.88
C ALA A 40 -1.35 0.63 17.35
N PRO A 41 -0.58 -0.35 16.87
CA PRO A 41 -0.60 -0.72 15.45
C PRO A 41 -1.98 -1.19 15.00
N LEU A 42 -2.47 -0.65 13.88
CA LEU A 42 -3.72 -1.08 13.25
C LEU A 42 -3.46 -2.21 12.25
N THR A 43 -4.20 -3.32 12.41
CA THR A 43 -4.07 -4.51 11.56
C THR A 43 -5.36 -4.96 10.89
N ASP A 44 -6.52 -4.44 11.34
CA ASP A 44 -7.83 -4.69 10.76
C ASP A 44 -8.01 -3.86 9.48
N VAL A 45 -7.85 -4.50 8.34
CA VAL A 45 -7.97 -3.89 7.01
C VAL A 45 -9.35 -4.18 6.45
N VAL A 46 -10.08 -3.13 6.10
CA VAL A 46 -11.49 -3.20 5.69
C VAL A 46 -11.65 -2.66 4.27
N PRO A 47 -12.32 -3.38 3.35
CA PRO A 47 -12.67 -2.83 2.03
C PRO A 47 -13.60 -1.61 2.14
N VAL A 48 -13.37 -0.62 1.28
CA VAL A 48 -14.15 0.63 1.21
C VAL A 48 -14.61 0.83 -0.24
N SER A 49 -15.75 1.51 -0.43
CA SER A 49 -16.25 1.85 -1.76
C SER A 49 -15.26 2.72 -2.54
N SER A 50 -15.23 2.55 -3.86
CA SER A 50 -14.58 3.49 -4.78
C SER A 50 -15.44 4.72 -5.09
N VAL A 51 -16.61 4.83 -4.49
CA VAL A 51 -17.53 5.97 -4.58
C VAL A 51 -17.50 6.74 -3.26
N GLY A 52 -17.63 8.06 -3.34
CA GLY A 52 -17.65 8.92 -2.18
C GLY A 52 -18.34 10.25 -2.43
N THR A 53 -18.24 11.11 -1.42
CA THR A 53 -18.84 12.44 -1.38
C THR A 53 -17.77 13.50 -1.12
N VAL A 54 -17.77 14.55 -1.93
CA VAL A 54 -16.92 15.73 -1.74
C VAL A 54 -17.33 16.45 -0.45
N GLN A 55 -16.41 16.58 0.50
CA GLN A 55 -16.61 17.29 1.77
C GLN A 55 -16.21 18.77 1.66
N SER A 56 -15.12 19.05 0.94
CA SER A 56 -14.67 20.40 0.59
C SER A 56 -13.72 20.31 -0.59
N TRP A 57 -13.48 21.44 -1.26
CA TRP A 57 -12.63 21.49 -2.45
C TRP A 57 -12.06 22.87 -2.71
N SER A 58 -11.01 22.91 -3.52
CA SER A 58 -10.42 24.12 -4.10
C SER A 58 -10.15 23.93 -5.58
N TRP A 59 -10.26 25.00 -6.36
CA TRP A 59 -10.05 24.96 -7.81
C TRP A 59 -8.58 25.13 -8.19
N GLN A 60 -8.10 24.29 -9.11
CA GLN A 60 -6.80 24.42 -9.78
C GLN A 60 -7.04 24.82 -11.25
N PRO A 61 -6.97 26.13 -11.58
CA PRO A 61 -7.22 26.59 -12.95
C PRO A 61 -6.05 26.29 -13.90
N GLU A 62 -4.81 26.28 -13.40
CA GLU A 62 -3.60 26.12 -14.19
C GLU A 62 -2.70 25.06 -13.55
N PRO A 63 -2.88 23.76 -13.85
CA PRO A 63 -2.04 22.70 -13.29
C PRO A 63 -0.56 22.85 -13.67
N LEU A 64 0.32 22.61 -12.71
CA LEU A 64 1.76 22.51 -12.97
C LEU A 64 2.14 21.13 -13.50
N GLU A 65 3.31 21.04 -14.13
CA GLU A 65 3.90 19.76 -14.53
C GLU A 65 3.99 18.79 -13.33
N GLY A 66 3.64 17.53 -13.56
CA GLY A 66 3.64 16.48 -12.53
C GLY A 66 2.39 16.44 -11.64
N GLN A 67 1.43 17.37 -11.80
CA GLN A 67 0.13 17.25 -11.15
C GLN A 67 -0.73 16.13 -11.77
N PRO A 68 -1.75 15.60 -11.06
CA PRO A 68 -2.51 14.45 -11.52
C PRO A 68 -3.21 14.62 -12.87
N LEU A 69 -3.58 15.85 -13.22
CA LEU A 69 -4.25 16.19 -14.47
C LEU A 69 -3.56 17.38 -15.13
N ALA A 70 -3.37 17.31 -16.45
CA ALA A 70 -2.81 18.39 -17.28
C ALA A 70 -3.85 19.47 -17.67
N LYS A 71 -5.08 19.35 -17.18
CA LYS A 71 -6.21 20.25 -17.45
C LYS A 71 -6.81 20.75 -16.14
N PRO A 72 -7.53 21.88 -16.12
CA PRO A 72 -8.13 22.41 -14.90
C PRO A 72 -8.97 21.38 -14.14
N PHE A 73 -8.81 21.31 -12.82
CA PHE A 73 -9.46 20.31 -11.97
C PHE A 73 -9.66 20.84 -10.54
N ALA A 74 -10.33 20.06 -9.69
CA ALA A 74 -10.48 20.39 -8.28
C ALA A 74 -9.64 19.46 -7.38
N TRP A 75 -8.94 20.04 -6.41
CA TRP A 75 -8.45 19.28 -5.25
C TRP A 75 -9.59 19.16 -4.25
N ALA A 76 -9.96 17.93 -3.88
CA ALA A 76 -11.11 17.68 -3.02
C ALA A 76 -10.78 16.75 -1.85
N LEU A 77 -11.35 17.04 -0.68
CA LEU A 77 -11.45 16.09 0.42
C LEU A 77 -12.67 15.21 0.16
N ILE A 78 -12.45 13.93 -0.12
CA ILE A 78 -13.50 12.97 -0.51
C ILE A 78 -13.68 11.96 0.61
N LYS A 79 -14.89 11.91 1.18
CA LYS A 79 -15.26 10.83 2.12
C LYS A 79 -15.85 9.68 1.32
N LEU A 80 -15.13 8.57 1.24
CA LEU A 80 -15.59 7.36 0.57
C LEU A 80 -16.70 6.66 1.36
N ASP A 81 -17.62 5.99 0.67
CA ASP A 81 -18.69 5.26 1.34
C ASP A 81 -18.10 4.07 2.10
N GLY A 82 -18.37 4.02 3.40
CA GLY A 82 -17.78 3.04 4.31
C GLY A 82 -16.47 3.49 4.96
N ALA A 83 -15.97 4.69 4.68
CA ALA A 83 -14.90 5.34 5.43
C ALA A 83 -15.44 6.44 6.36
N ASP A 84 -14.65 6.79 7.36
CA ASP A 84 -14.94 7.86 8.32
C ASP A 84 -14.03 9.08 8.16
N THR A 85 -12.88 8.94 7.49
CA THR A 85 -11.98 10.04 7.13
C THR A 85 -12.01 10.36 5.64
N SER A 86 -11.55 11.56 5.30
CA SER A 86 -11.49 12.03 3.92
C SER A 86 -10.14 11.75 3.27
N LEU A 87 -10.18 11.30 2.02
CA LEU A 87 -9.04 11.20 1.12
C LEU A 87 -8.91 12.49 0.31
N LEU A 88 -7.76 13.16 0.35
CA LEU A 88 -7.46 14.25 -0.57
C LEU A 88 -7.14 13.65 -1.95
N HIS A 89 -7.89 14.03 -2.99
CA HIS A 89 -7.55 13.64 -4.36
C HIS A 89 -8.09 14.60 -5.42
N ALA A 90 -7.59 14.46 -6.65
CA ALA A 90 -8.03 15.24 -7.80
C ALA A 90 -9.43 14.79 -8.27
N VAL A 91 -10.29 15.75 -8.63
CA VAL A 91 -11.61 15.53 -9.25
C VAL A 91 -11.64 16.18 -10.63
N ASP A 92 -11.91 15.40 -11.66
CA ASP A 92 -12.17 15.87 -13.01
C ASP A 92 -13.61 16.35 -13.13
N VAL A 93 -13.78 17.64 -13.39
CA VAL A 93 -15.07 18.33 -13.51
C VAL A 93 -15.44 18.61 -14.98
N GLY A 94 -14.58 18.19 -15.92
CA GLY A 94 -14.79 18.37 -17.35
C GLY A 94 -14.93 19.84 -17.76
N ALA A 95 -15.68 20.09 -18.83
CA ALA A 95 -15.85 21.43 -19.41
C ALA A 95 -16.66 22.41 -18.52
N ALA A 96 -17.38 21.90 -17.51
CA ALA A 96 -18.14 22.76 -16.59
C ALA A 96 -17.25 23.63 -15.69
N GLY A 97 -15.96 23.29 -15.58
CA GLY A 97 -15.01 24.04 -14.76
C GLY A 97 -15.41 24.06 -13.28
N SER A 98 -15.02 25.11 -12.56
CA SER A 98 -15.32 25.23 -11.12
C SER A 98 -16.82 25.23 -10.79
N ALA A 99 -17.69 25.63 -11.72
CA ALA A 99 -19.14 25.62 -11.53
C ALA A 99 -19.75 24.20 -11.53
N GLY A 100 -19.01 23.19 -12.01
CA GLY A 100 -19.49 21.81 -12.07
C GLY A 100 -19.33 21.00 -10.79
N ILE A 101 -18.62 21.53 -9.77
CA ILE A 101 -18.37 20.84 -8.50
C ILE A 101 -18.98 21.60 -7.33
N THR A 102 -19.53 20.86 -6.38
CA THR A 102 -20.10 21.39 -5.15
C THR A 102 -19.72 20.50 -3.96
N THR A 103 -19.70 21.07 -2.76
CA THR A 103 -19.71 20.25 -1.54
C THR A 103 -20.98 19.41 -1.52
N GLY A 104 -20.84 18.12 -1.24
CA GLY A 104 -21.93 17.14 -1.31
C GLY A 104 -22.01 16.41 -2.66
N ALA A 105 -21.24 16.82 -3.68
CA ALA A 105 -21.21 16.12 -4.96
C ALA A 105 -20.73 14.67 -4.80
N ARG A 106 -21.40 13.76 -5.52
CA ARG A 106 -21.01 12.35 -5.61
C ARG A 106 -19.89 12.20 -6.62
N VAL A 107 -18.91 11.36 -6.28
CA VAL A 107 -17.75 11.09 -7.12
C VAL A 107 -17.38 9.60 -7.07
N HIS A 108 -16.73 9.11 -8.11
CA HIS A 108 -16.20 7.75 -8.17
C HIS A 108 -14.76 7.76 -8.68
N ALA A 109 -13.96 6.82 -8.17
CA ALA A 109 -12.57 6.68 -8.55
C ALA A 109 -12.44 6.21 -10.00
N VAL A 110 -11.57 6.89 -10.75
CA VAL A 110 -11.07 6.46 -12.05
C VAL A 110 -9.64 5.97 -11.87
N TRP A 111 -9.39 4.74 -12.30
CA TRP A 111 -8.10 4.07 -12.14
C TRP A 111 -7.17 4.41 -13.29
N ALA A 112 -5.87 4.50 -13.00
CA ALA A 112 -4.84 4.57 -14.02
C ALA A 112 -4.83 3.29 -14.89
N ASP A 113 -4.36 3.43 -16.13
CA ASP A 113 -4.25 2.31 -17.06
C ASP A 113 -3.30 1.24 -16.51
N GLU A 114 -2.13 1.68 -16.03
CA GLU A 114 -1.16 0.85 -15.32
C GLU A 114 -1.11 1.22 -13.84
N THR A 115 -1.18 0.21 -12.98
CA THR A 115 -1.17 0.38 -11.54
C THR A 115 0.10 -0.23 -10.94
N VAL A 116 0.77 0.53 -10.07
CA VAL A 116 2.11 0.19 -9.54
C VAL A 116 2.13 0.02 -8.02
N GLY A 117 1.00 0.26 -7.36
CA GLY A 117 0.89 0.30 -5.90
C GLY A 117 1.28 1.68 -5.36
N ALA A 118 0.68 2.72 -5.92
CA ALA A 118 0.86 4.11 -5.49
C ALA A 118 -0.49 4.81 -5.39
N ILE A 119 -0.56 5.95 -4.68
CA ILE A 119 -1.81 6.71 -4.60
C ILE A 119 -2.30 7.19 -5.98
N THR A 120 -1.37 7.36 -6.91
CA THR A 120 -1.59 7.70 -8.32
C THR A 120 -2.23 6.58 -9.14
N ASP A 121 -2.36 5.37 -8.58
CA ASP A 121 -3.14 4.30 -9.21
C ASP A 121 -4.63 4.68 -9.29
N ILE A 122 -5.10 5.51 -8.36
CA ILE A 122 -6.30 6.31 -8.57
C ILE A 122 -5.84 7.51 -9.41
N ALA A 123 -6.18 7.54 -10.69
CA ALA A 123 -5.77 8.63 -11.57
C ALA A 123 -6.44 9.95 -11.16
N TYR A 124 -7.76 9.89 -10.92
CA TYR A 124 -8.59 11.00 -10.43
C TYR A 124 -9.96 10.46 -10.02
N PHE A 125 -10.83 11.33 -9.50
CA PHE A 125 -12.24 11.05 -9.31
C PHE A 125 -13.08 11.77 -10.37
N ALA A 126 -14.11 11.11 -10.89
CA ALA A 126 -15.08 11.73 -11.79
C ALA A 126 -16.42 11.95 -11.07
N LEU A 127 -17.18 12.95 -11.48
CA LEU A 127 -18.51 13.22 -10.94
C LEU A 127 -19.51 12.07 -11.23
N GLY A 128 -20.43 11.87 -10.30
CA GLY A 128 -21.48 10.85 -10.36
C GLY A 128 -21.12 9.54 -9.65
N GLU A 129 -22.05 8.58 -9.71
CA GLU A 129 -21.98 7.33 -8.92
C GLU A 129 -21.46 6.12 -9.70
N LYS A 130 -20.99 6.31 -10.94
CA LYS A 130 -20.73 5.20 -11.86
C LYS A 130 -19.58 4.32 -11.36
N THR A 131 -19.94 3.16 -10.81
CA THR A 131 -18.99 2.08 -10.58
C THR A 131 -19.02 1.15 -11.78
N ALA A 132 -17.98 1.17 -12.62
CA ALA A 132 -17.72 0.00 -13.47
C ALA A 132 -17.40 -1.17 -12.53
N ALA A 133 -18.06 -2.31 -12.71
CA ALA A 133 -18.10 -3.41 -11.74
C ALA A 133 -16.71 -3.75 -11.17
N ALA A 134 -16.48 -3.35 -9.92
CA ALA A 134 -15.34 -3.81 -9.16
C ALA A 134 -15.45 -5.33 -9.02
N ARG A 135 -14.35 -6.04 -9.29
CA ARG A 135 -14.20 -7.45 -8.92
C ARG A 135 -14.56 -7.56 -7.43
N PRO A 136 -15.44 -8.50 -7.03
CA PRO A 136 -15.88 -8.59 -5.64
C PRO A 136 -14.64 -8.67 -4.74
N PRO A 137 -14.64 -7.94 -3.61
CA PRO A 137 -13.46 -7.85 -2.75
C PRO A 137 -12.99 -9.26 -2.40
N PRO A 138 -11.67 -9.55 -2.48
CA PRO A 138 -11.18 -10.81 -1.97
C PRO A 138 -11.63 -10.88 -0.51
N ARG A 139 -12.31 -11.97 -0.12
CA ARG A 139 -12.62 -12.22 1.28
C ARG A 139 -11.30 -12.31 2.02
N ILE A 140 -10.89 -11.20 2.65
CA ILE A 140 -9.79 -11.19 3.61
C ILE A 140 -10.27 -12.11 4.73
N ARG A 141 -9.77 -13.34 4.74
CA ARG A 141 -10.10 -14.29 5.79
C ARG A 141 -9.59 -13.69 7.09
N SER A 142 -10.52 -13.28 7.95
CA SER A 142 -10.21 -13.00 9.35
C SER A 142 -9.45 -14.21 9.87
N GLN A 143 -8.19 -14.02 10.25
CA GLN A 143 -7.43 -15.09 10.88
C GLN A 143 -8.15 -15.40 12.17
N SER A 144 -8.84 -16.55 12.20
CA SER A 144 -9.38 -17.08 13.44
C SER A 144 -8.23 -17.15 14.44
N PRO A 145 -8.43 -16.73 15.70
CA PRO A 145 -7.36 -16.80 16.69
C PRO A 145 -6.88 -18.24 16.72
N CYS A 146 -5.57 -18.41 16.59
CA CYS A 146 -4.92 -19.71 16.66
C CYS A 146 -5.40 -20.38 17.94
N ARG A 147 -6.32 -21.34 17.82
CA ARG A 147 -6.79 -22.14 18.95
C ARG A 147 -5.59 -22.97 19.34
N SER A 148 -4.85 -22.54 20.35
CA SER A 148 -3.76 -23.34 20.91
C SER A 148 -4.34 -24.72 21.18
N ARG A 149 -3.87 -25.71 20.41
CA ARG A 149 -4.06 -27.09 20.80
C ARG A 149 -3.34 -27.21 22.13
N ARG A 150 -4.10 -27.24 23.22
CA ARG A 150 -3.62 -27.88 24.44
C ARG A 150 -3.35 -29.32 24.03
N SER A 151 -2.09 -29.62 23.74
CA SER A 151 -1.61 -30.99 23.70
C SER A 151 -1.98 -31.60 25.05
N ALA A 152 -2.90 -32.56 25.03
CA ALA A 152 -3.12 -33.43 26.17
C ALA A 152 -1.80 -34.16 26.41
N TRP A 153 -1.03 -33.68 27.39
CA TRP A 153 0.08 -34.44 27.93
C TRP A 153 -0.50 -35.71 28.54
N ARG A 154 -0.31 -36.84 27.87
CA ARG A 154 -0.48 -38.16 28.48
C ARG A 154 0.67 -38.31 29.48
N PHE A 155 0.37 -38.09 30.75
CA PHE A 155 1.23 -38.56 31.84
C PHE A 155 1.20 -40.10 31.81
N SER A 156 2.32 -40.69 31.40
CA SER A 156 2.59 -42.12 31.62
C SER A 156 3.16 -42.26 33.02
N THR A 157 2.36 -42.75 33.95
CA THR A 157 2.81 -43.10 35.30
C THR A 157 3.53 -44.44 35.26
N SER A 158 4.86 -44.43 35.40
CA SER A 158 5.64 -45.58 35.84
C SER A 158 6.09 -45.38 37.30
N PRO A 159 6.08 -46.43 38.14
CA PRO A 159 6.33 -46.32 39.59
C PRO A 159 7.84 -46.19 39.93
N PRO A 160 8.18 -45.73 41.14
CA PRO A 160 9.52 -45.25 41.47
C PRO A 160 10.45 -46.39 41.93
N LEU A 161 11.68 -46.40 41.42
CA LEU A 161 12.81 -47.06 42.07
C LEU A 161 13.69 -46.01 42.76
N ARG A 162 14.07 -46.32 44.00
CA ARG A 162 14.75 -45.47 44.98
C ARG A 162 16.27 -45.48 44.78
N LYS A 163 16.89 -44.40 45.29
CA LYS A 163 18.31 -44.16 45.65
C LYS A 163 19.20 -43.79 44.44
N ALA A 164 20.17 -42.88 44.52
CA ALA A 164 20.85 -42.24 45.64
C ALA A 164 21.32 -40.83 45.25
N LEU A 165 21.60 -39.99 46.26
CA LEU A 165 22.36 -38.75 46.13
C LEU A 165 23.73 -39.03 45.51
N THR A 166 24.12 -38.21 44.55
CA THR A 166 25.42 -37.53 44.54
C THR A 166 25.30 -36.23 43.75
N TYR A 167 25.81 -35.16 44.35
CA TYR A 167 25.93 -33.83 43.80
C TYR A 167 27.33 -33.72 43.20
N GLU A 168 27.44 -33.53 41.89
CA GLU A 168 28.70 -33.09 41.26
C GLU A 168 28.47 -32.01 40.20
N HIS A 169 29.45 -31.11 40.19
CA HIS A 169 29.59 -29.88 39.42
C HIS A 169 29.37 -30.05 37.91
N PHE A 170 28.63 -29.13 37.31
CA PHE A 170 28.67 -28.88 35.86
C PHE A 170 29.48 -27.59 35.57
N PRO A 171 30.62 -27.68 34.86
CA PRO A 171 31.29 -26.52 34.32
C PRO A 171 30.54 -25.98 33.08
N ARG A 172 30.54 -24.65 32.95
CA ARG A 172 30.04 -23.90 31.80
C ARG A 172 30.93 -24.14 30.59
N GLU A 173 30.35 -24.63 29.49
CA GLU A 173 30.95 -24.50 28.16
C GLU A 173 30.01 -23.82 27.16
N SER A 174 30.50 -22.67 26.72
CA SER A 174 30.33 -21.91 25.49
C SER A 174 29.48 -22.53 24.38
N CYS A 175 28.40 -21.84 24.01
CA CYS A 175 27.69 -22.05 22.76
C CYS A 175 28.44 -21.34 21.62
N SER A 176 29.14 -22.11 20.79
CA SER A 176 29.71 -21.65 19.52
C SER A 176 28.59 -21.54 18.47
N ALA A 177 28.41 -20.35 17.90
CA ALA A 177 27.46 -20.09 16.82
C ALA A 177 28.10 -20.39 15.46
N ALA A 178 27.53 -21.35 14.73
CA ALA A 178 27.84 -21.60 13.32
C ALA A 178 26.86 -20.82 12.42
N ALA A 179 27.40 -19.96 11.54
CA ALA A 179 26.66 -19.26 10.49
C ALA A 179 26.68 -20.08 9.18
N PRO A 180 25.60 -20.10 8.38
CA PRO A 180 25.62 -20.67 7.03
C PRO A 180 26.07 -19.67 5.96
N ALA A 181 26.73 -20.22 4.93
CA ALA A 181 27.39 -19.56 3.80
C ALA A 181 26.42 -18.88 2.79
N PRO A 182 26.90 -17.91 1.98
CA PRO A 182 26.14 -17.32 0.88
C PRO A 182 26.23 -18.08 -0.45
N ALA A 183 25.13 -18.04 -1.20
CA ALA A 183 24.95 -18.57 -2.54
C ALA A 183 25.66 -17.72 -3.62
N GLY A 184 26.04 -18.40 -4.70
CA GLY A 184 26.91 -17.89 -5.77
C GLY A 184 26.32 -16.82 -6.67
N ALA A 185 27.23 -16.03 -7.25
CA ALA A 185 26.98 -15.10 -8.35
C ALA A 185 27.60 -15.65 -9.63
N CYS A 186 26.76 -15.73 -10.66
CA CYS A 186 27.08 -16.06 -12.04
C CYS A 186 27.82 -14.89 -12.70
N THR A 187 28.99 -15.13 -13.28
CA THR A 187 29.79 -14.12 -13.98
C THR A 187 29.35 -14.01 -15.44
N SER A 188 29.14 -12.78 -15.93
CA SER A 188 28.97 -12.49 -17.35
C SER A 188 30.08 -11.54 -17.85
N ARG A 189 30.96 -12.14 -18.66
CA ARG A 189 31.73 -11.64 -19.81
C ARG A 189 32.09 -10.15 -19.92
N HIS A 190 33.40 -9.96 -20.03
CA HIS A 190 34.10 -8.91 -20.77
C HIS A 190 33.62 -8.76 -22.23
N ALA A 191 33.48 -7.52 -22.69
CA ALA A 191 33.74 -7.13 -24.07
C ALA A 191 34.65 -5.90 -24.04
N GLY A 192 35.81 -6.00 -24.69
CA GLY A 192 36.78 -4.91 -24.85
C GLY A 192 36.90 -4.47 -26.30
N GLY A 193 36.77 -3.15 -26.51
CA GLY A 193 37.47 -2.29 -27.49
C GLY A 193 37.27 -2.50 -29.00
N PRO A 194 37.90 -1.66 -29.85
CA PRO A 194 38.00 -0.18 -29.76
C PRO A 194 37.85 0.53 -31.14
N ALA A 195 38.10 1.86 -31.14
CA ALA A 195 38.50 2.72 -32.28
C ALA A 195 37.41 3.11 -33.30
N ASP A 196 37.44 4.21 -34.07
CA ASP A 196 38.16 5.50 -34.13
C ASP A 196 37.71 6.09 -35.48
N ARG A 197 37.19 7.32 -35.55
CA ARG A 197 37.56 8.26 -36.63
C ARG A 197 36.97 9.66 -36.50
N ARG A 198 37.88 10.59 -36.74
CA ARG A 198 37.79 12.05 -36.82
C ARG A 198 37.03 12.59 -38.04
N THR A 199 36.71 13.89 -37.94
CA THR A 199 36.66 14.95 -38.99
C THR A 199 35.51 14.87 -40.01
N HIS A 200 34.92 15.95 -40.54
CA HIS A 200 35.40 17.29 -40.88
C HIS A 200 34.19 18.26 -41.04
N LEU A 201 34.53 19.56 -41.09
CA LEU A 201 33.73 20.77 -41.36
C LEU A 201 32.54 20.68 -42.35
N GLY A 202 31.58 21.59 -42.17
CA GLY A 202 30.66 22.01 -43.23
C GLY A 202 29.73 23.18 -42.85
N SER A 203 30.13 24.39 -43.21
CA SER A 203 29.34 25.64 -43.19
C SER A 203 28.23 25.62 -44.25
N GLY A 204 27.12 26.33 -44.04
CA GLY A 204 26.09 26.53 -45.06
C GLY A 204 24.91 27.39 -44.60
N ALA A 205 24.96 28.67 -45.00
CA ALA A 205 23.85 29.62 -44.97
C ALA A 205 22.82 29.32 -46.09
N GLY A 206 21.58 29.82 -45.96
CA GLY A 206 20.65 29.94 -47.10
C GLY A 206 19.19 30.09 -46.67
N GLY A 207 18.56 31.19 -47.06
CA GLY A 207 17.21 31.60 -46.66
C GLY A 207 16.06 30.97 -47.43
N GLY A 208 14.86 31.44 -47.08
CA GLY A 208 13.55 31.08 -47.64
C GLY A 208 12.45 31.68 -46.78
#